data_AF-A0A6A6JHZ9-F1
#
_entry.id   AF-A0A6A6JHZ9-F1
#
_cell.length_a   1.000
_cell.length_b   1.000
_cell.length_c   1.000
_cell.angle_alpha   90.00
_cell.angle_beta   90.00
_cell.angle_gamma   90.00
#
_symmetry.space_group_name_H-M   'P 1'
#
loop_
_entity.id
_entity.type
_entity.pdbx_description
1 polymer ?
#
loop_
_entity_poly.entity_id
_entity_poly.type
_entity_poly.pdbx_seq_one_letter_code
_entity_poly.pdbx_strand_id
1 'polypeptide(L)'
;MSNSGSTERKVAIVTGATSGIGSWVAESLHQRGFAVAVAGRREKEGQEVASSLDPTGSTAIFVQTDVSSYQSQSKLFQTVWQKWGRLDVLIANAGTVDRDSKYNFGLRNASVTDLPPEPDTTCTDIDFKGVIYGTILARHFMQHNPQGKGGKIIVTGSMIGIYPCATFPEYCGAKAAVHQWVRTVGPLSLQKDNVSINCVMPGGVDTPAMPDFDVAFLFEHMTLKSNLLRGYDLFIDDAENRRTGQCIETAHDKIYEWGHPGYKSGAFGKRTEKVYEPWFELMHGEKSELPGAMKEPPKKGPKIIAVTGATGSQGGGVVNVMKKVDGWKVRAITRNAGSDAAKKLASEGIEVVEANFDDEESLKKAFDGVSAIFAVTNWWEHLFQGKSQEESGIIEEEQGMKLARAAAATYTLEHYIWSTTPSAKRMFNGKLLTPHMDYKANVDARIKSELPDLAAITTYLYFGYYPQNMAFFPLIKPIHHPGNGHWIQAMPTKPDAKVLTSGDMTVNPGIWVRQVLATGDRAYGKYANVALEKLTFREMMDMWSEITGKKGVFMETTIDAWTQLWGPAGNELGLQFKFGEMCDPWEETEEFISPEELGIDRNEVVGFRGTIEGLKHMF
;
A
#
# COMPACT_ATOMS: atom_id res chain seq x y z
N MET A 1 -20.85 -55.61 4.80
CA MET A 1 -20.62 -54.20 5.13
C MET A 1 -19.12 -53.98 5.24
N SER A 2 -18.50 -53.42 4.21
CA SER A 2 -17.09 -53.04 4.20
C SER A 2 -17.02 -51.54 3.96
N ASN A 3 -16.88 -50.78 5.06
CA ASN A 3 -16.66 -49.36 5.02
C ASN A 3 -15.16 -49.12 4.81
N SER A 4 -14.71 -49.13 3.56
CA SER A 4 -13.38 -48.66 3.19
C SER A 4 -13.49 -47.16 2.91
N GLY A 5 -12.99 -46.33 3.82
CA GLY A 5 -12.97 -44.89 3.66
C GLY A 5 -12.20 -44.50 2.41
N SER A 6 -12.90 -44.14 1.34
CA SER A 6 -12.33 -43.44 0.21
C SER A 6 -12.12 -41.99 0.65
N THR A 7 -10.87 -41.58 0.80
CA THR A 7 -10.55 -40.17 0.54
C THR A 7 -10.94 -39.91 -0.92
N GLU A 8 -12.08 -39.26 -1.15
CA GLU A 8 -12.58 -39.00 -2.50
C GLU A 8 -11.51 -38.22 -3.29
N ARG A 9 -11.01 -38.83 -4.36
CA ARG A 9 -10.01 -38.28 -5.26
C ARG A 9 -10.49 -36.92 -5.82
N LYS A 10 -9.63 -35.90 -5.76
CA LYS A 10 -9.91 -34.57 -6.34
C LYS A 10 -10.05 -34.66 -7.87
N VAL A 11 -10.87 -33.79 -8.45
CA VAL A 11 -11.18 -33.77 -9.88
C VAL A 11 -10.69 -32.49 -10.55
N ALA A 12 -10.07 -32.63 -11.71
CA ALA A 12 -9.63 -31.53 -12.53
C ALA A 12 -10.18 -31.61 -13.96
N ILE A 13 -10.51 -30.45 -14.53
CA ILE A 13 -10.74 -30.27 -15.97
C ILE A 13 -9.56 -29.50 -16.56
N VAL A 14 -9.01 -29.97 -17.68
CA VAL A 14 -7.96 -29.25 -18.43
C VAL A 14 -8.43 -29.04 -19.86
N THR A 15 -8.62 -27.78 -20.24
CA THR A 15 -9.03 -27.40 -21.62
C THR A 15 -7.80 -27.17 -22.51
N GLY A 16 -7.93 -27.47 -23.81
CA GLY A 16 -6.79 -27.44 -24.72
C GLY A 16 -5.74 -28.52 -24.39
N ALA A 17 -6.18 -29.63 -23.78
CA ALA A 17 -5.30 -30.66 -23.23
C ALA A 17 -4.88 -31.75 -24.23
N THR A 18 -5.16 -31.56 -25.52
CA THR A 18 -4.80 -32.52 -26.58
C THR A 18 -3.34 -32.40 -27.03
N SER A 19 -2.56 -31.43 -26.52
CA SER A 19 -1.11 -31.27 -26.74
C SER A 19 -0.52 -30.15 -25.89
N GLY A 20 0.81 -29.98 -25.95
CA GLY A 20 1.53 -28.83 -25.40
C GLY A 20 1.29 -28.64 -23.90
N ILE A 21 1.12 -27.38 -23.50
CA ILE A 21 0.93 -26.96 -22.10
C ILE A 21 -0.21 -27.75 -21.44
N GLY A 22 -1.36 -27.86 -22.09
CA GLY A 22 -2.53 -28.52 -21.53
C GLY A 22 -2.28 -30.00 -21.24
N SER A 23 -1.62 -30.73 -22.15
CA SER A 23 -1.28 -32.14 -21.89
C SER A 23 -0.26 -32.30 -20.75
N TRP A 24 0.70 -31.39 -20.62
CA TRP A 24 1.69 -31.42 -19.53
C TRP A 24 1.04 -31.17 -18.17
N VAL A 25 0.10 -30.24 -18.09
CA VAL A 25 -0.63 -29.95 -16.85
C VAL A 25 -1.59 -31.10 -16.50
N ALA A 26 -2.26 -31.70 -17.49
CA ALA A 26 -3.10 -32.88 -17.27
C ALA A 26 -2.31 -34.07 -16.71
N GLU A 27 -1.13 -34.33 -17.27
CA GLU A 27 -0.19 -35.34 -16.78
C GLU A 27 0.27 -35.05 -15.34
N SER A 28 0.70 -33.81 -15.06
CA SER A 28 1.14 -33.40 -13.72
C SER A 28 0.03 -33.57 -12.67
N LEU A 29 -1.20 -33.14 -12.98
CA LEU A 29 -2.36 -33.29 -12.09
C LEU A 29 -2.69 -34.77 -11.81
N HIS A 30 -2.65 -35.61 -12.84
CA HIS A 30 -2.91 -37.04 -12.69
C HIS A 30 -1.83 -37.73 -11.83
N GLN A 31 -0.55 -37.39 -12.02
CA GLN A 31 0.57 -37.86 -11.18
C GLN A 31 0.40 -37.43 -9.71
N ARG A 32 -0.23 -36.29 -9.46
CA ARG A 32 -0.59 -35.79 -8.11
C ARG A 32 -1.86 -36.42 -7.54
N GLY A 33 -2.42 -37.40 -8.24
CA GLY A 33 -3.54 -38.20 -7.78
C GLY A 33 -4.91 -37.65 -8.13
N PHE A 34 -5.04 -36.59 -8.94
CA PHE A 34 -6.33 -36.10 -9.41
C PHE A 34 -6.95 -37.06 -10.43
N ALA A 35 -8.28 -37.09 -10.47
CA ALA A 35 -9.00 -37.55 -11.65
C ALA A 35 -9.07 -36.41 -12.67
N VAL A 36 -8.73 -36.66 -13.94
CA VAL A 36 -8.51 -35.60 -14.93
C VAL A 36 -9.40 -35.78 -16.15
N ALA A 37 -10.20 -34.76 -16.47
CA ALA A 37 -10.88 -34.66 -17.76
C ALA A 37 -10.02 -33.85 -18.75
N VAL A 38 -9.57 -34.53 -19.79
CA VAL A 38 -8.86 -33.96 -20.94
C VAL A 38 -9.92 -33.41 -21.90
N ALA A 39 -9.88 -32.11 -22.18
CA ALA A 39 -10.85 -31.45 -23.05
C ALA A 39 -10.18 -30.74 -24.23
N GLY A 40 -10.72 -30.95 -25.44
CA GLY A 40 -10.29 -30.26 -26.66
C GLY A 40 -11.03 -30.76 -27.89
N ARG A 41 -10.80 -30.12 -29.05
CA ARG A 41 -11.54 -30.41 -30.29
C ARG A 41 -11.07 -31.68 -31.00
N ARG A 42 -9.78 -32.01 -30.85
CA ARG A 42 -9.11 -33.10 -31.56
C ARG A 42 -9.34 -34.42 -30.81
N GLU A 43 -10.26 -35.21 -31.33
CA GLU A 43 -10.75 -36.41 -30.67
C GLU A 43 -9.67 -37.48 -30.50
N LYS A 44 -8.93 -37.78 -31.57
CA LYS A 44 -7.90 -38.81 -31.57
C LYS A 44 -6.80 -38.51 -30.54
N GLU A 45 -6.18 -37.34 -30.64
CA GLU A 45 -5.09 -36.90 -29.76
C GLU A 45 -5.56 -36.77 -28.32
N GLY A 46 -6.79 -36.31 -28.10
CA GLY A 46 -7.39 -36.26 -26.77
C GLY A 46 -7.58 -37.64 -26.15
N GLN A 47 -8.04 -38.61 -26.92
CA GLN A 47 -8.19 -39.99 -26.48
C GLN A 47 -6.84 -40.67 -26.21
N GLU A 48 -5.80 -40.35 -26.99
CA GLU A 48 -4.44 -40.81 -26.77
C GLU A 48 -3.88 -40.27 -25.44
N VAL A 49 -4.04 -38.97 -25.17
CA VAL A 49 -3.63 -38.37 -23.89
C VAL A 49 -4.39 -39.01 -22.74
N ALA A 50 -5.73 -39.08 -22.78
CA ALA A 50 -6.51 -39.68 -21.69
C ALA A 50 -6.14 -41.16 -21.44
N SER A 51 -5.96 -41.94 -22.50
CA SER A 51 -5.55 -43.35 -22.40
C SER A 51 -4.14 -43.52 -21.83
N SER A 52 -3.22 -42.59 -22.11
CA SER A 52 -1.86 -42.60 -21.55
C SER A 52 -1.83 -42.31 -20.05
N LEU A 53 -2.78 -41.51 -19.56
CA LEU A 53 -2.94 -41.23 -18.13
C LEU A 53 -3.61 -42.41 -17.42
N ASP A 54 -4.71 -42.90 -17.96
CA ASP A 54 -5.41 -44.09 -17.43
C ASP A 54 -6.23 -44.78 -18.52
N PRO A 55 -5.77 -45.92 -19.05
CA PRO A 55 -6.47 -46.65 -20.11
C PRO A 55 -7.80 -47.27 -19.65
N THR A 56 -8.06 -47.36 -18.34
CA THR A 56 -9.33 -47.87 -17.81
C THR A 56 -10.45 -46.84 -17.87
N GLY A 57 -10.11 -45.56 -18.04
CA GLY A 57 -11.08 -44.47 -17.99
C GLY A 57 -11.59 -44.16 -16.58
N SER A 58 -11.01 -44.72 -15.53
CA SER A 58 -11.49 -44.55 -14.14
C SER A 58 -11.12 -43.17 -13.59
N THR A 59 -9.90 -42.74 -13.89
CA THR A 59 -9.24 -41.56 -13.34
C THR A 59 -8.82 -40.56 -14.41
N ALA A 60 -8.91 -40.92 -15.69
CA ALA A 60 -8.75 -39.98 -16.79
C ALA A 60 -9.83 -40.24 -17.85
N ILE A 61 -10.43 -39.18 -18.40
CA ILE A 61 -11.34 -39.28 -19.56
C ILE A 61 -11.05 -38.19 -20.56
N PHE A 62 -11.36 -38.46 -21.82
CA PHE A 62 -11.44 -37.43 -22.86
C PHE A 62 -12.89 -37.00 -23.06
N VAL A 63 -13.11 -35.69 -23.22
CA VAL A 63 -14.40 -35.13 -23.63
C VAL A 63 -14.17 -34.11 -24.74
N GLN A 64 -14.65 -34.43 -25.94
CA GLN A 64 -14.54 -33.53 -27.08
C GLN A 64 -15.23 -32.20 -26.79
N THR A 65 -14.47 -31.11 -26.84
CA THR A 65 -14.94 -29.79 -26.40
C THR A 65 -14.41 -28.68 -27.29
N ASP A 66 -15.32 -27.84 -27.79
CA ASP A 66 -15.01 -26.52 -28.34
C ASP A 66 -15.29 -25.46 -27.27
N VAL A 67 -14.25 -24.80 -26.77
CA VAL A 67 -14.39 -23.80 -25.70
C VAL A 67 -15.10 -22.52 -26.16
N SER A 68 -15.13 -22.23 -27.46
CA SER A 68 -15.89 -21.09 -27.99
C SER A 68 -17.42 -21.30 -27.91
N SER A 69 -17.87 -22.55 -27.69
CA SER A 69 -19.27 -22.92 -27.55
C SER A 69 -19.65 -23.13 -26.08
N TYR A 70 -20.59 -22.31 -25.58
CA TYR A 70 -21.13 -22.46 -24.23
C TYR A 70 -21.79 -23.83 -24.01
N GLN A 71 -22.52 -24.34 -25.00
CA GLN A 71 -23.17 -25.65 -24.94
C GLN A 71 -22.15 -26.79 -24.88
N SER A 72 -21.06 -26.69 -25.66
CA SER A 72 -19.99 -27.69 -25.62
C SER A 72 -19.31 -27.72 -24.26
N GLN A 73 -18.98 -26.55 -23.68
CA GLN A 73 -18.44 -26.51 -22.33
C GLN A 73 -19.43 -27.03 -21.29
N SER A 74 -20.71 -26.63 -21.36
CA SER A 74 -21.74 -27.11 -20.45
C SER A 74 -21.82 -28.65 -20.42
N LYS A 75 -21.73 -29.29 -21.59
CA LYS A 75 -21.68 -30.76 -21.71
C LYS A 75 -20.42 -31.35 -21.07
N LEU A 76 -19.26 -30.72 -21.23
CA LEU A 76 -18.02 -31.12 -20.55
C LEU A 76 -18.20 -31.15 -19.04
N PHE A 77 -18.64 -30.03 -18.44
CA PHE A 77 -18.82 -29.94 -16.99
C PHE A 77 -19.88 -30.92 -16.48
N GLN A 78 -21.00 -31.08 -17.19
CA GLN A 78 -22.02 -32.08 -16.85
C GLN A 78 -21.47 -33.51 -16.89
N THR A 79 -20.66 -33.85 -17.89
CA THR A 79 -20.06 -35.19 -18.03
C THR A 79 -19.10 -35.48 -16.87
N VAL A 80 -18.26 -34.51 -16.53
CA VAL A 80 -17.33 -34.59 -15.39
C VAL A 80 -18.11 -34.77 -14.08
N TRP A 81 -19.16 -33.98 -13.87
CA TRP A 81 -20.00 -34.05 -12.68
C TRP A 81 -20.76 -35.38 -12.58
N GLN A 82 -21.34 -35.87 -13.67
CA GLN A 82 -22.01 -37.18 -13.69
C GLN A 82 -21.06 -38.32 -13.36
N LYS A 83 -19.80 -38.22 -13.78
CA LYS A 83 -18.81 -39.28 -13.56
C LYS A 83 -18.25 -39.31 -12.14
N TRP A 84 -17.93 -38.14 -11.58
CA TRP A 84 -17.18 -38.06 -10.31
C TRP A 84 -17.90 -37.27 -9.21
N GLY A 85 -19.01 -36.59 -9.50
CA GLY A 85 -19.83 -35.88 -8.53
C GLY A 85 -19.16 -34.65 -7.89
N ARG A 86 -18.04 -34.18 -8.45
CA ARG A 86 -17.22 -33.11 -7.89
C ARG A 86 -16.36 -32.41 -8.95
N LEU A 87 -15.91 -31.20 -8.65
CA LEU A 87 -14.91 -30.47 -9.42
C LEU A 87 -14.05 -29.62 -8.49
N ASP A 88 -12.73 -29.85 -8.47
CA ASP A 88 -11.80 -29.14 -7.58
C ASP A 88 -10.93 -28.13 -8.33
N VAL A 89 -10.55 -28.43 -9.57
CA VAL A 89 -9.64 -27.59 -10.36
C VAL A 89 -10.14 -27.44 -11.80
N LEU A 90 -10.20 -26.20 -12.29
CA LEU A 90 -10.29 -25.91 -13.73
C LEU A 90 -8.96 -25.30 -14.18
N ILE A 91 -8.35 -25.91 -15.18
CA ILE A 91 -7.27 -25.32 -15.97
C ILE A 91 -7.87 -24.81 -17.29
N ALA A 92 -8.14 -23.51 -17.35
CA ALA A 92 -8.66 -22.82 -18.52
C ALA A 92 -7.49 -22.44 -19.45
N ASN A 93 -7.00 -23.44 -20.20
CA ASN A 93 -5.76 -23.36 -20.97
C ASN A 93 -5.96 -23.28 -22.49
N ALA A 94 -7.12 -23.65 -23.03
CA ALA A 94 -7.34 -23.58 -24.48
C ALA A 94 -7.04 -22.19 -25.05
N GLY A 95 -6.30 -22.14 -26.16
CA GLY A 95 -5.91 -20.90 -26.83
C GLY A 95 -5.44 -21.13 -28.27
N THR A 96 -5.42 -20.05 -29.07
CA THR A 96 -4.90 -20.00 -30.45
C THR A 96 -4.38 -18.60 -30.75
N VAL A 97 -3.50 -18.46 -31.74
CA VAL A 97 -3.08 -17.14 -32.27
C VAL A 97 -4.01 -16.66 -33.40
N ASP A 98 -3.83 -15.40 -33.82
CA ASP A 98 -4.48 -14.75 -34.97
C ASP A 98 -4.41 -15.62 -36.24
N ARG A 99 -5.47 -15.63 -37.05
CA ARG A 99 -5.59 -16.44 -38.29
C ARG A 99 -5.47 -15.65 -39.59
N ASP A 100 -5.55 -14.33 -39.49
CA ASP A 100 -5.54 -13.36 -40.58
C ASP A 100 -4.87 -12.05 -40.10
N SER A 101 -4.57 -11.14 -41.04
CA SER A 101 -3.90 -9.88 -40.71
C SER A 101 -4.89 -8.81 -40.26
N LYS A 102 -4.70 -8.26 -39.07
CA LYS A 102 -5.52 -7.13 -38.56
C LYS A 102 -5.11 -5.76 -39.09
N TYR A 103 -4.12 -5.69 -39.97
CA TYR A 103 -3.58 -4.44 -40.49
C TYR A 103 -4.06 -4.06 -41.89
N ASN A 104 -4.87 -4.91 -42.52
CA ASN A 104 -5.39 -4.69 -43.88
C ASN A 104 -4.29 -4.41 -44.94
N PHE A 105 -3.10 -5.00 -44.77
CA PHE A 105 -1.98 -4.76 -45.70
C PHE A 105 -2.28 -5.22 -47.13
N GLY A 106 -3.10 -6.28 -47.28
CA GLY A 106 -3.45 -6.87 -48.58
C GLY A 106 -4.33 -5.99 -49.48
N LEU A 107 -5.05 -5.00 -48.93
CA LEU A 107 -5.97 -4.14 -49.69
C LEU A 107 -5.54 -2.67 -49.74
N ARG A 108 -4.27 -2.36 -49.43
CA ARG A 108 -3.75 -0.97 -49.42
C ARG A 108 -3.95 -0.21 -50.75
N ASN A 109 -4.00 -0.95 -51.87
CA ASN A 109 -4.17 -0.38 -53.21
C ASN A 109 -5.53 -0.76 -53.84
N ALA A 110 -6.46 -1.31 -53.06
CA ALA A 110 -7.79 -1.66 -53.55
C ALA A 110 -8.67 -0.40 -53.71
N SER A 111 -9.77 -0.52 -54.47
CA SER A 111 -10.75 0.57 -54.57
C SER A 111 -11.38 0.84 -53.21
N VAL A 112 -11.84 2.07 -52.95
CA VAL A 112 -12.59 2.41 -51.73
C VAL A 112 -13.89 1.59 -51.57
N THR A 113 -14.41 1.06 -52.69
CA THR A 113 -15.59 0.18 -52.71
C THR A 113 -15.27 -1.26 -52.34
N ASP A 114 -14.00 -1.66 -52.36
CA ASP A 114 -13.55 -3.01 -52.06
C ASP A 114 -13.24 -3.10 -50.56
N LEU A 115 -14.30 -3.19 -49.76
CA LEU A 115 -14.18 -3.28 -48.31
C LEU A 115 -13.39 -4.53 -47.90
N PRO A 116 -12.57 -4.46 -46.84
CA PRO A 116 -11.95 -5.65 -46.26
C PRO A 116 -12.99 -6.70 -45.86
N PRO A 117 -12.68 -8.01 -45.97
CA PRO A 117 -13.55 -9.04 -45.43
C PRO A 117 -13.71 -8.87 -43.92
N GLU A 118 -14.79 -9.43 -43.37
CA GLU A 118 -14.97 -9.52 -41.92
C GLU A 118 -13.75 -10.21 -41.27
N PRO A 119 -13.08 -9.57 -40.29
CA PRO A 119 -11.92 -10.16 -39.64
C PRO A 119 -12.28 -11.45 -38.88
N ASP A 120 -11.41 -12.45 -38.92
CA ASP A 120 -11.61 -13.68 -38.13
C ASP A 120 -11.39 -13.39 -36.63
N THR A 121 -12.43 -13.52 -35.79
CA THR A 121 -12.34 -13.26 -34.33
C THR A 121 -12.21 -14.54 -33.49
N THR A 122 -11.88 -15.67 -34.11
CA THR A 122 -11.83 -16.98 -33.44
C THR A 122 -10.83 -16.99 -32.28
N CYS A 123 -9.74 -16.23 -32.37
CA CYS A 123 -8.77 -16.11 -31.27
C CYS A 123 -9.44 -15.51 -30.03
N THR A 124 -10.17 -14.39 -30.18
CA THR A 124 -10.93 -13.79 -29.07
C THR A 124 -12.01 -14.73 -28.52
N ASP A 125 -12.72 -15.45 -29.40
CA ASP A 125 -13.76 -16.40 -28.99
C ASP A 125 -13.20 -17.58 -28.17
N ILE A 126 -12.02 -18.09 -28.51
CA ILE A 126 -11.39 -19.20 -27.81
C ILE A 126 -10.70 -18.71 -26.54
N ASP A 127 -9.84 -17.71 -26.66
CA ASP A 127 -8.90 -17.31 -25.61
C ASP A 127 -9.56 -16.50 -24.50
N PHE A 128 -10.59 -15.69 -24.81
CA PHE A 128 -11.26 -14.86 -23.82
C PHE A 128 -12.68 -15.34 -23.50
N LYS A 129 -13.55 -15.45 -24.49
CA LYS A 129 -14.94 -15.87 -24.28
C LYS A 129 -15.02 -17.31 -23.74
N GLY A 130 -14.15 -18.20 -24.21
CA GLY A 130 -13.99 -19.54 -23.64
C GLY A 130 -13.64 -19.53 -22.15
N VAL A 131 -12.80 -18.60 -21.70
CA VAL A 131 -12.46 -18.42 -20.27
C VAL A 131 -13.67 -17.91 -19.47
N ILE A 132 -14.44 -16.96 -20.01
CA ILE A 132 -15.66 -16.48 -19.36
C ILE A 132 -16.63 -17.64 -19.13
N TYR A 133 -16.88 -18.45 -20.16
CA TYR A 133 -17.78 -19.60 -20.05
C TYR A 133 -17.27 -20.64 -19.04
N GLY A 134 -15.99 -21.00 -19.14
CA GLY A 134 -15.37 -21.98 -18.25
C GLY A 134 -15.39 -21.52 -16.79
N THR A 135 -15.11 -20.25 -16.53
CA THR A 135 -15.10 -19.68 -15.16
C THR A 135 -16.49 -19.67 -14.54
N ILE A 136 -17.53 -19.29 -15.29
CA ILE A 136 -18.92 -19.32 -14.82
C ILE A 136 -19.36 -20.76 -14.51
N LEU A 137 -19.13 -21.69 -15.45
CA LEU A 137 -19.52 -23.09 -15.29
C LEU A 137 -18.76 -23.75 -14.13
N ALA A 138 -17.45 -23.55 -14.02
CA ALA A 138 -16.66 -24.11 -12.93
C ALA A 138 -17.18 -23.65 -11.57
N ARG A 139 -17.45 -22.35 -11.39
CA ARG A 139 -18.01 -21.81 -10.14
C ARG A 139 -19.34 -22.48 -9.80
N HIS A 140 -20.24 -22.65 -10.78
CA HIS A 140 -21.51 -23.34 -10.56
C HIS A 140 -21.31 -24.74 -9.98
N PHE A 141 -20.44 -25.56 -10.55
CA PHE A 141 -20.21 -26.93 -10.05
C PHE A 141 -19.42 -26.95 -8.74
N MET A 142 -18.40 -26.09 -8.58
CA MET A 142 -17.59 -25.98 -7.36
C MET A 142 -18.40 -25.56 -6.12
N GLN A 143 -19.49 -24.80 -6.31
CA GLN A 143 -20.43 -24.45 -5.21
C GLN A 143 -21.19 -25.67 -4.66
N HIS A 144 -21.29 -26.76 -5.41
CA HIS A 144 -22.05 -27.96 -5.05
C HIS A 144 -21.18 -29.11 -4.55
N ASN A 145 -19.88 -28.89 -4.32
CA ASN A 145 -18.98 -29.95 -3.88
C ASN A 145 -19.43 -30.56 -2.53
N PRO A 146 -19.25 -31.88 -2.31
CA PRO A 146 -19.78 -32.59 -1.12
C PRO A 146 -19.27 -32.08 0.24
N GLN A 147 -18.14 -31.36 0.26
CA GLN A 147 -17.51 -30.82 1.47
C GLN A 147 -17.71 -29.30 1.63
N GLY A 148 -18.65 -28.71 0.86
CA GLY A 148 -18.93 -27.28 0.84
C GLY A 148 -18.36 -26.59 -0.39
N LYS A 149 -18.69 -25.31 -0.53
CA LYS A 149 -18.26 -24.48 -1.67
C LYS A 149 -16.73 -24.39 -1.73
N GLY A 150 -16.19 -24.51 -2.93
CA GLY A 150 -14.83 -24.07 -3.21
C GLY A 150 -14.15 -24.83 -4.34
N GLY A 151 -13.01 -24.30 -4.76
CA GLY A 151 -12.22 -24.83 -5.86
C GLY A 151 -11.22 -23.82 -6.39
N LYS A 152 -10.49 -24.21 -7.43
CA LYS A 152 -9.41 -23.41 -8.01
C LYS A 152 -9.55 -23.31 -9.51
N ILE A 153 -9.50 -22.10 -10.03
CA ILE A 153 -9.47 -21.84 -11.46
C ILE A 153 -8.13 -21.20 -11.80
N ILE A 154 -7.39 -21.83 -12.71
CA ILE A 154 -6.11 -21.33 -13.18
C ILE A 154 -6.23 -21.14 -14.68
N VAL A 155 -6.06 -19.89 -15.12
CA VAL A 155 -6.17 -19.50 -16.51
C VAL A 155 -4.79 -19.35 -17.12
N THR A 156 -4.62 -19.85 -18.34
CA THR A 156 -3.39 -19.64 -19.12
C THR A 156 -3.47 -18.31 -19.86
N GLY A 157 -2.82 -17.29 -19.31
CA GLY A 157 -2.59 -16.01 -19.95
C GLY A 157 -1.40 -16.06 -20.93
N SER A 158 -0.76 -14.93 -21.16
CA SER A 158 0.54 -14.84 -21.82
C SER A 158 1.24 -13.54 -21.46
N MET A 159 2.57 -13.49 -21.48
CA MET A 159 3.34 -12.25 -21.32
C MET A 159 2.93 -11.17 -22.32
N ILE A 160 2.50 -11.56 -23.54
CA ILE A 160 2.11 -10.60 -24.58
C ILE A 160 0.72 -9.98 -24.37
N GLY A 161 -0.02 -10.40 -23.33
CA GLY A 161 -1.15 -9.63 -22.81
C GLY A 161 -0.71 -8.39 -21.99
N ILE A 162 0.57 -8.30 -21.63
CA ILE A 162 1.17 -7.12 -20.98
C ILE A 162 2.08 -6.37 -21.95
N TYR A 163 2.95 -7.09 -22.65
CA TYR A 163 3.92 -6.53 -23.58
C TYR A 163 3.40 -6.66 -25.02
N PRO A 164 3.15 -5.55 -25.74
CA PRO A 164 2.53 -5.61 -27.06
C PRO A 164 3.41 -6.38 -28.06
N CYS A 165 2.79 -7.29 -28.81
CA CYS A 165 3.42 -8.01 -29.91
C CYS A 165 2.67 -7.68 -31.22
N ALA A 166 3.36 -6.99 -32.14
CA ALA A 166 2.76 -6.55 -33.39
C ALA A 166 2.38 -7.72 -34.33
N THR A 167 2.95 -8.91 -34.14
CA THR A 167 2.63 -10.10 -34.94
C THR A 167 1.23 -10.64 -34.65
N PHE A 168 0.77 -10.55 -33.39
CA PHE A 168 -0.49 -11.16 -32.93
C PHE A 168 -1.34 -10.14 -32.15
N PRO A 169 -1.81 -9.05 -32.80
CA PRO A 169 -2.52 -7.98 -32.11
C PRO A 169 -3.85 -8.45 -31.48
N GLU A 170 -4.59 -9.36 -32.11
CA GLU A 170 -5.82 -9.89 -31.53
C GLU A 170 -5.52 -10.74 -30.29
N TYR A 171 -4.57 -11.65 -30.38
CA TYR A 171 -4.15 -12.48 -29.25
C TYR A 171 -3.65 -11.65 -28.07
N CYS A 172 -2.87 -10.58 -28.32
CA CYS A 172 -2.47 -9.64 -27.27
C CYS A 172 -3.68 -9.06 -26.55
N GLY A 173 -4.68 -8.59 -27.31
CA GLY A 173 -5.93 -8.06 -26.77
C GLY A 173 -6.72 -9.11 -25.98
N ALA A 174 -6.88 -10.32 -26.51
CA ALA A 174 -7.59 -11.41 -25.85
C ALA A 174 -6.91 -11.83 -24.53
N LYS A 175 -5.57 -11.95 -24.52
CA LYS A 175 -4.83 -12.31 -23.30
C LYS A 175 -4.80 -11.18 -22.27
N ALA A 176 -4.74 -9.92 -22.69
CA ALA A 176 -4.91 -8.77 -21.79
C ALA A 176 -6.30 -8.79 -21.12
N ALA A 177 -7.35 -9.08 -21.90
CA ALA A 177 -8.71 -9.20 -21.39
C ALA A 177 -8.84 -10.34 -20.36
N VAL A 178 -8.19 -11.48 -20.61
CA VAL A 178 -8.11 -12.59 -19.65
C VAL A 178 -7.43 -12.17 -18.34
N HIS A 179 -6.30 -11.47 -18.42
CA HIS A 179 -5.61 -11.01 -17.20
C HIS A 179 -6.50 -10.10 -16.37
N GLN A 180 -7.19 -9.16 -17.03
CA GLN A 180 -8.10 -8.25 -16.34
C GLN A 180 -9.34 -8.96 -15.80
N TRP A 181 -9.86 -9.94 -16.53
CA TRP A 181 -10.95 -10.80 -16.04
C TRP A 181 -10.55 -11.47 -14.72
N VAL A 182 -9.40 -12.15 -14.68
CA VAL A 182 -8.89 -12.82 -13.47
C VAL A 182 -8.77 -11.84 -12.30
N ARG A 183 -8.12 -10.68 -12.50
CA ARG A 183 -7.97 -9.65 -11.45
C ARG A 183 -9.31 -9.16 -10.92
N THR A 184 -10.30 -9.02 -11.80
CA THR A 184 -11.62 -8.45 -11.46
C THR A 184 -12.52 -9.47 -10.75
N VAL A 185 -12.61 -10.70 -11.27
CA VAL A 185 -13.56 -11.70 -10.74
C VAL A 185 -13.00 -12.51 -9.57
N GLY A 186 -11.68 -12.62 -9.45
CA GLY A 186 -11.01 -13.46 -8.44
C GLY A 186 -11.38 -13.10 -6.99
N PRO A 187 -11.24 -11.84 -6.55
CA PRO A 187 -11.54 -11.44 -5.18
C PRO A 187 -12.98 -11.75 -4.75
N LEU A 188 -13.96 -11.40 -5.59
CA LEU A 188 -15.38 -11.67 -5.32
C LEU A 188 -15.71 -13.16 -5.33
N SER A 189 -15.15 -13.91 -6.29
CA SER A 189 -15.30 -15.35 -6.38
C SER A 189 -14.77 -16.05 -5.12
N LEU A 190 -13.61 -15.61 -4.61
CA LEU A 190 -13.07 -16.17 -3.38
C LEU A 190 -13.94 -15.83 -2.17
N GLN A 191 -14.36 -14.57 -2.02
CA GLN A 191 -15.16 -14.13 -0.88
C GLN A 191 -16.53 -14.79 -0.81
N LYS A 192 -17.23 -14.90 -1.94
CA LYS A 192 -18.63 -15.40 -2.00
C LYS A 192 -18.73 -16.92 -2.14
N ASP A 193 -17.77 -17.54 -2.83
CA ASP A 193 -17.83 -18.94 -3.24
C ASP A 193 -16.66 -19.80 -2.76
N ASN A 194 -15.65 -19.22 -2.10
CA ASN A 194 -14.40 -19.91 -1.79
C ASN A 194 -13.71 -20.50 -3.05
N VAL A 195 -13.89 -19.84 -4.20
CA VAL A 195 -13.26 -20.23 -5.48
C VAL A 195 -12.20 -19.21 -5.85
N SER A 196 -10.93 -19.63 -5.83
CA SER A 196 -9.82 -18.79 -6.29
C SER A 196 -9.71 -18.79 -7.81
N ILE A 197 -9.34 -17.65 -8.39
CA ILE A 197 -9.11 -17.49 -9.83
C ILE A 197 -7.77 -16.79 -10.02
N ASN A 198 -6.82 -17.45 -10.68
CA ASN A 198 -5.48 -16.91 -10.91
C ASN A 198 -5.01 -17.14 -12.35
N CYS A 199 -3.93 -16.47 -12.75
CA CYS A 199 -3.41 -16.49 -14.11
C CYS A 199 -1.92 -16.85 -14.14
N VAL A 200 -1.55 -17.82 -14.98
CA VAL A 200 -0.16 -18.12 -15.35
C VAL A 200 0.12 -17.53 -16.73
N MET A 201 1.14 -16.69 -16.86
CA MET A 201 1.48 -15.95 -18.07
C MET A 201 2.84 -16.43 -18.63
N PRO A 202 2.85 -17.46 -19.49
CA PRO A 202 4.07 -17.90 -20.15
C PRO A 202 4.61 -16.89 -21.16
N GLY A 203 5.93 -16.89 -21.32
CA GLY A 203 6.62 -16.36 -22.48
C GLY A 203 6.51 -17.30 -23.68
N GLY A 204 7.52 -17.34 -24.55
CA GLY A 204 7.55 -18.27 -25.67
C GLY A 204 7.55 -19.73 -25.21
N VAL A 205 6.60 -20.54 -25.69
CA VAL A 205 6.56 -22.00 -25.45
C VAL A 205 6.35 -22.67 -26.79
N ASP A 206 7.23 -23.60 -27.13
CA ASP A 206 7.08 -24.36 -28.37
C ASP A 206 5.90 -25.33 -28.24
N THR A 207 4.86 -25.08 -29.02
CA THR A 207 3.63 -25.87 -29.02
C THR A 207 3.06 -25.95 -30.44
N PRO A 208 2.23 -26.97 -30.74
CA PRO A 208 1.58 -27.09 -32.05
C PRO A 208 0.63 -25.94 -32.44
N ALA A 209 0.37 -24.97 -31.57
CA ALA A 209 -0.48 -23.82 -31.88
C ALA A 209 0.13 -22.91 -32.95
N MET A 210 1.46 -22.86 -33.05
CA MET A 210 2.21 -22.20 -34.10
C MET A 210 3.38 -23.12 -34.48
N PRO A 211 3.33 -23.83 -35.62
CA PRO A 211 4.44 -24.65 -36.08
C PRO A 211 5.72 -23.81 -36.26
N ASP A 212 6.87 -24.42 -35.97
CA ASP A 212 8.20 -23.80 -36.06
C ASP A 212 8.33 -22.50 -35.22
N PHE A 213 7.58 -22.39 -34.12
CA PHE A 213 7.57 -21.18 -33.30
C PHE A 213 8.94 -20.90 -32.66
N ASP A 214 9.68 -21.94 -32.31
CA ASP A 214 10.99 -21.87 -31.68
C ASP A 214 12.08 -21.24 -32.56
N VAL A 215 11.92 -21.21 -33.89
CA VAL A 215 12.90 -20.60 -34.81
C VAL A 215 13.12 -19.10 -34.58
N ALA A 216 12.14 -18.43 -33.97
CA ALA A 216 12.21 -17.00 -33.64
C ALA A 216 12.92 -16.72 -32.29
N PHE A 217 13.34 -17.76 -31.56
CA PHE A 217 13.83 -17.65 -30.19
C PHE A 217 15.17 -18.37 -30.00
N LEU A 218 15.98 -17.83 -29.09
CA LEU A 218 17.08 -18.58 -28.48
C LEU A 218 16.54 -19.40 -27.31
N PHE A 219 17.30 -20.40 -26.87
CA PHE A 219 16.89 -21.26 -25.75
C PHE A 219 16.55 -20.47 -24.49
N GLU A 220 17.35 -19.46 -24.15
CA GLU A 220 17.16 -18.55 -23.01
C GLU A 220 15.93 -17.63 -23.14
N HIS A 221 15.34 -17.52 -24.33
CA HIS A 221 14.11 -16.76 -24.54
C HIS A 221 12.84 -17.63 -24.36
N MET A 222 13.00 -18.95 -24.30
CA MET A 222 11.88 -19.89 -24.20
C MET A 222 11.57 -20.22 -22.74
N THR A 223 10.29 -20.29 -22.41
CA THR A 223 9.81 -20.72 -21.09
C THR A 223 10.04 -22.22 -20.93
N LEU A 224 10.72 -22.61 -19.85
CA LEU A 224 10.97 -24.02 -19.57
C LEU A 224 9.69 -24.71 -19.08
N LYS A 225 9.43 -25.93 -19.56
CA LYS A 225 8.30 -26.77 -19.10
C LYS A 225 8.26 -26.90 -17.58
N SER A 226 9.41 -27.10 -16.93
CA SER A 226 9.52 -27.22 -15.48
C SER A 226 9.06 -25.96 -14.75
N ASN A 227 9.48 -24.79 -15.22
CA ASN A 227 9.12 -23.52 -14.61
C ASN A 227 7.65 -23.15 -14.88
N LEU A 228 7.14 -23.49 -16.07
CA LEU A 228 5.72 -23.34 -16.39
C LEU A 228 4.84 -24.17 -15.44
N LEU A 229 5.15 -25.45 -15.24
CA LEU A 229 4.43 -26.32 -14.31
C LEU A 229 4.52 -25.79 -12.87
N ARG A 230 5.71 -25.32 -12.44
CA ARG A 230 5.88 -24.66 -11.14
C ARG A 230 4.92 -23.47 -10.96
N GLY A 231 4.64 -22.72 -12.02
CA GLY A 231 3.65 -21.63 -12.01
C GLY A 231 2.23 -22.12 -11.70
N TYR A 232 1.79 -23.23 -12.29
CA TYR A 232 0.50 -23.84 -11.94
C TYR A 232 0.52 -24.38 -10.50
N ASP A 233 1.60 -25.04 -10.10
CA ASP A 233 1.76 -25.63 -8.77
C ASP A 233 1.59 -24.58 -7.66
N LEU A 234 2.14 -23.37 -7.83
CA LEU A 234 1.96 -22.27 -6.88
C LEU A 234 0.48 -22.02 -6.51
N PHE A 235 -0.42 -22.13 -7.48
CA PHE A 235 -1.86 -21.95 -7.23
C PHE A 235 -2.55 -23.24 -6.82
N ILE A 236 -2.16 -24.40 -7.37
CA ILE A 236 -2.74 -25.69 -6.99
C ILE A 236 -2.43 -26.03 -5.52
N ASP A 237 -1.21 -25.74 -5.06
CA ASP A 237 -0.71 -26.07 -3.71
C ASP A 237 -1.08 -25.05 -2.64
N ASP A 238 -1.76 -23.95 -2.97
CA ASP A 238 -2.26 -22.98 -1.99
C ASP A 238 -3.37 -23.58 -1.10
N ALA A 239 -2.98 -24.34 -0.08
CA ALA A 239 -3.89 -25.12 0.75
C ALA A 239 -4.93 -24.26 1.50
N GLU A 240 -4.56 -23.03 1.84
CA GLU A 240 -5.43 -22.06 2.51
C GLU A 240 -6.32 -21.28 1.55
N ASN A 241 -6.12 -21.45 0.24
CA ASN A 241 -6.90 -20.83 -0.84
C ASN A 241 -6.94 -19.29 -0.75
N ARG A 242 -5.83 -18.66 -0.32
CA ARG A 242 -5.74 -17.20 -0.13
C ARG A 242 -5.35 -16.44 -1.39
N ARG A 243 -4.71 -17.10 -2.36
CA ARG A 243 -4.26 -16.48 -3.62
C ARG A 243 -5.43 -16.41 -4.60
N THR A 244 -5.86 -15.20 -4.94
CA THR A 244 -6.87 -14.97 -5.97
C THR A 244 -6.61 -13.64 -6.67
N GLY A 245 -7.05 -13.51 -7.92
CA GLY A 245 -6.81 -12.33 -8.75
C GLY A 245 -5.34 -12.12 -9.13
N GLN A 246 -4.45 -13.08 -8.85
CA GLN A 246 -3.03 -12.94 -9.11
C GLN A 246 -2.69 -13.30 -10.55
N CYS A 247 -1.76 -12.55 -11.13
CA CYS A 247 -1.10 -12.89 -12.39
C CYS A 247 0.38 -13.12 -12.12
N ILE A 248 0.90 -14.26 -12.54
CA ILE A 248 2.33 -14.56 -12.47
C ILE A 248 2.88 -14.77 -13.87
N GLU A 249 4.06 -14.22 -14.12
CA GLU A 249 4.82 -14.45 -15.34
C GLU A 249 5.80 -15.59 -15.12
N THR A 250 5.81 -16.55 -16.05
CA THR A 250 6.82 -17.62 -16.08
C THR A 250 7.76 -17.33 -17.24
N ALA A 251 8.91 -16.71 -16.95
CA ALA A 251 9.89 -16.31 -17.96
C ALA A 251 11.15 -17.18 -17.82
N HIS A 252 11.46 -17.95 -18.87
CA HIS A 252 12.52 -18.95 -18.88
C HIS A 252 12.47 -19.89 -17.65
N ASP A 253 13.32 -19.68 -16.65
CA ASP A 253 13.47 -20.44 -15.40
C ASP A 253 12.95 -19.69 -14.14
N LYS A 254 12.41 -18.48 -14.29
CA LYS A 254 11.96 -17.61 -13.18
C LYS A 254 10.46 -17.36 -13.19
N ILE A 255 9.93 -17.04 -12.00
CA ILE A 255 8.55 -16.61 -11.80
C ILE A 255 8.56 -15.18 -11.26
N TYR A 256 7.76 -14.31 -11.88
CA TYR A 256 7.58 -12.93 -11.45
C TYR A 256 6.11 -12.69 -11.09
N GLU A 257 5.84 -12.23 -9.87
CA GLU A 257 4.50 -11.82 -9.46
C GLU A 257 4.24 -10.38 -9.96
N TRP A 258 3.14 -10.16 -10.68
CA TRP A 258 2.84 -8.86 -11.28
C TRP A 258 2.07 -7.89 -10.36
N GLY A 259 1.38 -8.42 -9.35
CA GLY A 259 0.58 -7.60 -8.43
C GLY A 259 -0.49 -6.75 -9.13
N HIS A 260 -0.87 -5.67 -8.45
CA HIS A 260 -1.79 -4.65 -8.96
C HIS A 260 -1.02 -3.61 -9.81
N PRO A 261 -1.49 -3.24 -11.01
CA PRO A 261 -0.88 -2.17 -11.79
C PRO A 261 -1.13 -0.84 -11.07
N GLY A 262 -0.17 -0.40 -10.25
CA GLY A 262 -0.32 0.73 -9.33
C GLY A 262 -0.93 1.99 -9.97
N TYR A 263 -1.58 2.80 -9.14
CA TYR A 263 -2.38 3.95 -9.59
C TYR A 263 -1.51 5.14 -9.99
N LYS A 264 -1.13 5.21 -11.27
CA LYS A 264 -0.38 6.35 -11.82
C LYS A 264 -1.07 7.71 -11.60
N SER A 265 -2.41 7.74 -11.61
CA SER A 265 -3.23 8.92 -11.33
C SER A 265 -3.63 9.05 -9.85
N GLY A 266 -2.96 8.32 -8.96
CA GLY A 266 -3.17 8.36 -7.51
C GLY A 266 -4.64 8.10 -7.12
N ALA A 267 -5.19 9.02 -6.33
CA ALA A 267 -6.56 8.91 -5.81
C ALA A 267 -7.63 8.82 -6.92
N PHE A 268 -7.42 9.45 -8.08
CA PHE A 268 -8.35 9.37 -9.22
C PHE A 268 -8.43 7.93 -9.76
N GLY A 269 -7.28 7.28 -9.95
CA GLY A 269 -7.21 5.87 -10.33
C GLY A 269 -7.83 4.97 -9.26
N LYS A 270 -7.47 5.19 -7.98
CA LYS A 270 -8.04 4.45 -6.83
C LYS A 270 -9.55 4.55 -6.78
N ARG A 271 -10.14 5.69 -7.12
CA ARG A 271 -11.60 5.85 -7.17
C ARG A 271 -12.24 5.07 -8.31
N THR A 272 -11.56 4.91 -9.44
CA THR A 272 -12.15 4.32 -10.66
C THR A 272 -12.51 2.85 -10.47
N GLU A 273 -11.68 2.08 -9.77
CA GLU A 273 -11.95 0.65 -9.54
C GLU A 273 -12.87 0.36 -8.35
N LYS A 274 -13.07 1.34 -7.46
CA LYS A 274 -13.87 1.14 -6.25
C LYS A 274 -15.31 0.79 -6.60
N VAL A 275 -15.78 -0.32 -6.01
CA VAL A 275 -17.17 -0.73 -6.08
C VAL A 275 -18.06 0.30 -5.38
N TYR A 276 -19.13 0.72 -6.06
CA TYR A 276 -20.24 1.44 -5.45
C TYR A 276 -21.38 0.45 -5.22
N GLU A 277 -21.65 0.14 -3.95
CA GLU A 277 -22.56 -0.94 -3.57
C GLU A 277 -23.95 -0.84 -4.22
N PRO A 278 -24.60 0.34 -4.30
CA PRO A 278 -25.89 0.46 -4.98
C PRO A 278 -25.87 0.08 -6.46
N TRP A 279 -24.79 0.37 -7.20
CA TRP A 279 -24.66 -0.05 -8.59
C TRP A 279 -24.37 -1.55 -8.71
N PHE A 280 -23.53 -2.07 -7.81
CA PHE A 280 -23.21 -3.48 -7.80
C PHE A 280 -24.45 -4.33 -7.50
N GLU A 281 -25.21 -3.97 -6.46
CA GLU A 281 -26.46 -4.64 -6.09
C GLU A 281 -27.50 -4.56 -7.21
N LEU A 282 -27.61 -3.41 -7.90
CA LEU A 282 -28.47 -3.25 -9.07
C LEU A 282 -28.09 -4.22 -10.21
N MET A 283 -26.80 -4.40 -10.47
CA MET A 283 -26.30 -5.22 -11.59
C MET A 283 -26.25 -6.71 -11.28
N HIS A 284 -26.05 -7.08 -10.01
CA HIS A 284 -25.73 -8.46 -9.61
C HIS A 284 -26.76 -9.08 -8.65
N GLY A 285 -27.72 -8.30 -8.14
CA GLY A 285 -28.80 -8.79 -7.27
C GLY A 285 -28.43 -8.94 -5.79
N GLU A 286 -27.18 -8.70 -5.41
CA GLU A 286 -26.70 -8.66 -4.03
C GLU A 286 -25.51 -7.70 -3.90
N LYS A 287 -25.19 -7.30 -2.66
CA LYS A 287 -24.02 -6.45 -2.36
C LYS A 287 -22.72 -7.20 -2.55
N SER A 288 -21.69 -6.46 -2.97
CA SER A 288 -20.34 -6.99 -3.16
C SER A 288 -19.71 -7.41 -1.83
N GLU A 289 -19.91 -6.59 -0.79
CA GLU A 289 -19.29 -6.70 0.53
C GLU A 289 -17.75 -6.69 0.50
N LEU A 290 -17.16 -6.25 -0.62
CA LEU A 290 -15.71 -6.12 -0.73
C LEU A 290 -15.19 -5.06 0.26
N PRO A 291 -14.02 -5.27 0.88
CA PRO A 291 -13.36 -4.25 1.67
C PRO A 291 -13.17 -2.95 0.86
N GLY A 292 -13.59 -1.82 1.43
CA GLY A 292 -13.46 -0.50 0.80
C GLY A 292 -14.53 -0.14 -0.24
N ALA A 293 -15.54 -1.00 -0.47
CA ALA A 293 -16.69 -0.67 -1.29
C ALA A 293 -17.48 0.52 -0.69
N MET A 294 -17.86 1.46 -1.55
CA MET A 294 -18.60 2.66 -1.15
C MET A 294 -20.07 2.32 -0.96
N LYS A 295 -20.55 2.52 0.27
CA LYS A 295 -21.96 2.31 0.62
C LYS A 295 -22.84 3.50 0.25
N GLU A 296 -22.25 4.69 0.26
CA GLU A 296 -22.92 5.98 0.05
C GLU A 296 -22.20 6.79 -1.03
N PRO A 297 -22.89 7.74 -1.70
CA PRO A 297 -22.23 8.63 -2.65
C PRO A 297 -21.20 9.53 -1.93
N PRO A 298 -20.16 10.03 -2.64
CA PRO A 298 -19.20 10.96 -2.07
C PRO A 298 -19.89 12.18 -1.47
N LYS A 299 -19.57 12.52 -0.22
CA LYS A 299 -20.13 13.70 0.45
C LYS A 299 -19.65 14.97 -0.27
N LYS A 300 -20.59 15.83 -0.67
CA LYS A 300 -20.29 17.20 -1.11
C LYS A 300 -20.22 18.08 0.14
N GLY A 301 -19.07 18.68 0.42
CA GLY A 301 -18.86 19.50 1.61
C GLY A 301 -17.37 19.75 1.89
N PRO A 302 -17.04 20.49 2.97
CA PRO A 302 -15.65 20.73 3.35
C PRO A 302 -14.96 19.42 3.74
N LYS A 303 -13.70 19.28 3.35
CA LYS A 303 -12.82 18.16 3.73
C LYS A 303 -12.54 18.21 5.23
N ILE A 304 -12.30 17.05 5.84
CA ILE A 304 -11.99 16.96 7.27
C ILE A 304 -10.51 16.58 7.43
N ILE A 305 -9.77 17.34 8.23
CA ILE A 305 -8.47 16.93 8.75
C ILE A 305 -8.62 16.44 10.19
N ALA A 306 -8.25 15.20 10.47
CA ALA A 306 -8.05 14.73 11.83
C ALA A 306 -6.67 15.19 12.33
N VAL A 307 -6.63 15.74 13.53
CA VAL A 307 -5.39 16.21 14.16
C VAL A 307 -5.20 15.46 15.47
N THR A 308 -4.18 14.61 15.55
CA THR A 308 -3.81 13.97 16.82
C THR A 308 -2.96 14.91 17.67
N GLY A 309 -2.99 14.72 18.99
CA GLY A 309 -2.33 15.65 19.91
C GLY A 309 -2.86 17.09 19.80
N ALA A 310 -4.14 17.26 19.45
CA ALA A 310 -4.77 18.54 19.16
C ALA A 310 -4.72 19.55 20.32
N THR A 311 -4.51 19.08 21.55
CA THR A 311 -4.36 19.91 22.75
C THR A 311 -2.89 20.21 23.12
N GLY A 312 -1.93 19.61 22.41
CA GLY A 312 -0.48 19.81 22.60
C GLY A 312 0.10 20.87 21.65
N SER A 313 1.42 21.08 21.71
CA SER A 313 2.08 22.16 20.96
C SER A 313 1.92 22.02 19.44
N GLN A 314 2.32 20.88 18.86
CA GLN A 314 2.25 20.69 17.41
C GLN A 314 0.80 20.64 16.91
N GLY A 315 0.01 19.70 17.44
CA GLY A 315 -1.38 19.52 17.03
C GLY A 315 -2.22 20.77 17.25
N GLY A 316 -2.05 21.46 18.38
CA GLY A 316 -2.71 22.75 18.65
C GLY A 316 -2.35 23.82 17.64
N GLY A 317 -1.08 23.90 17.22
CA GLY A 317 -0.65 24.79 16.13
C GLY A 317 -1.31 24.46 14.80
N VAL A 318 -1.46 23.17 14.48
CA VAL A 318 -2.19 22.70 13.30
C VAL A 318 -3.66 23.11 13.38
N VAL A 319 -4.32 22.89 14.52
CA VAL A 319 -5.72 23.28 14.73
C VAL A 319 -5.91 24.79 14.56
N ASN A 320 -5.02 25.61 15.15
CA ASN A 320 -5.12 27.07 15.14
C ASN A 320 -5.12 27.68 13.73
N VAL A 321 -4.36 27.09 12.82
CA VAL A 321 -4.31 27.52 11.41
C VAL A 321 -5.44 26.87 10.62
N MET A 322 -5.58 25.54 10.68
CA MET A 322 -6.50 24.80 9.82
C MET A 322 -7.97 25.14 10.05
N LYS A 323 -8.36 25.56 11.27
CA LYS A 323 -9.74 26.01 11.55
C LYS A 323 -10.16 27.26 10.77
N LYS A 324 -9.21 27.98 10.17
CA LYS A 324 -9.42 29.21 9.38
C LYS A 324 -9.31 28.97 7.87
N VAL A 325 -9.02 27.73 7.43
CA VAL A 325 -8.78 27.41 6.02
C VAL A 325 -10.09 27.06 5.35
N ASP A 326 -10.48 27.81 4.33
CA ASP A 326 -11.69 27.56 3.57
C ASP A 326 -11.69 26.17 2.93
N GLY A 327 -12.86 25.52 2.95
CA GLY A 327 -13.01 24.16 2.44
C GLY A 327 -12.50 23.06 3.38
N TRP A 328 -11.95 23.40 4.54
CA TRP A 328 -11.52 22.43 5.56
C TRP A 328 -12.31 22.56 6.87
N LYS A 329 -12.49 21.44 7.54
CA LYS A 329 -12.92 21.33 8.94
C LYS A 329 -11.87 20.56 9.74
N VAL A 330 -11.74 20.90 11.01
CA VAL A 330 -10.82 20.22 11.92
C VAL A 330 -11.59 19.26 12.81
N ARG A 331 -11.10 18.02 12.90
CA ARG A 331 -11.48 17.05 13.93
C ARG A 331 -10.30 16.88 14.89
N ALA A 332 -10.46 17.38 16.11
CA ALA A 332 -9.46 17.30 17.17
C ALA A 332 -9.55 15.93 17.87
N ILE A 333 -8.47 15.15 17.79
CA ILE A 333 -8.36 13.86 18.46
C ILE A 333 -7.64 14.02 19.79
N THR A 334 -8.28 13.57 20.86
CA THR A 334 -7.78 13.66 22.24
C THR A 334 -8.05 12.35 23.00
N ARG A 335 -7.25 12.07 24.04
CA ARG A 335 -7.49 10.93 24.95
C ARG A 335 -8.60 11.21 25.97
N ASN A 336 -8.93 12.49 26.19
CA ASN A 336 -9.94 12.90 27.16
C ASN A 336 -10.72 14.10 26.61
N ALA A 337 -11.90 13.84 26.08
CA ALA A 337 -12.80 14.86 25.54
C ALA A 337 -13.38 15.77 26.65
N GLY A 338 -13.33 15.33 27.91
CA GLY A 338 -13.76 16.10 29.08
C GLY A 338 -12.72 17.08 29.65
N SER A 339 -11.49 17.09 29.12
CA SER A 339 -10.45 18.04 29.56
C SER A 339 -10.80 19.49 29.20
N ASP A 340 -10.30 20.46 29.96
CA ASP A 340 -10.61 21.88 29.72
C ASP A 340 -10.08 22.36 28.36
N ALA A 341 -8.93 21.83 27.92
CA ALA A 341 -8.41 22.09 26.59
C ALA A 341 -9.35 21.56 25.49
N ALA A 342 -9.89 20.34 25.65
CA ALA A 342 -10.85 19.78 24.71
C ALA A 342 -12.17 20.56 24.70
N LYS A 343 -12.69 20.94 25.87
CA LYS A 343 -13.89 21.79 25.99
C LYS A 343 -13.70 23.14 25.30
N LYS A 344 -12.51 23.74 25.42
CA LYS A 344 -12.17 24.99 24.71
C LYS A 344 -12.26 24.79 23.20
N LEU A 345 -11.66 23.74 22.64
CA LEU A 345 -11.75 23.43 21.21
C LEU A 345 -13.21 23.25 20.76
N ALA A 346 -14.01 22.51 21.53
CA ALA A 346 -15.44 22.34 21.26
C ALA A 346 -16.20 23.68 21.26
N SER A 347 -15.89 24.58 22.19
CA SER A 347 -16.51 25.91 22.26
C SER A 347 -16.17 26.81 21.07
N GLU A 348 -15.06 26.51 20.38
CA GLU A 348 -14.65 27.17 19.13
C GLU A 348 -15.28 26.51 17.87
N GLY A 349 -16.21 25.56 18.06
CA GLY A 349 -16.91 24.86 16.96
C GLY A 349 -16.11 23.73 16.32
N ILE A 350 -15.00 23.31 16.94
CA ILE A 350 -14.17 22.21 16.46
C ILE A 350 -14.77 20.88 16.93
N GLU A 351 -14.88 19.91 16.02
CA GLU A 351 -15.31 18.56 16.37
C GLU A 351 -14.24 17.91 17.24
N VAL A 352 -14.60 17.46 18.45
CA VAL A 352 -13.69 16.76 19.36
C VAL A 352 -14.09 15.30 19.41
N VAL A 353 -13.13 14.42 19.12
CA VAL A 353 -13.33 12.96 19.16
C VAL A 353 -12.33 12.35 20.13
N GLU A 354 -12.83 11.47 20.99
CA GLU A 354 -12.00 10.72 21.92
C GLU A 354 -11.42 9.47 21.26
N ALA A 355 -10.10 9.30 21.33
CA ALA A 355 -9.41 8.09 20.89
C ALA A 355 -8.10 7.88 21.66
N ASN A 356 -7.67 6.62 21.77
CA ASN A 356 -6.45 6.24 22.47
C ASN A 356 -5.45 5.63 21.47
N PHE A 357 -4.19 6.03 21.54
CA PHE A 357 -3.13 5.51 20.68
C PHE A 357 -2.80 4.05 20.96
N ASP A 358 -3.20 3.53 22.13
CA ASP A 358 -3.06 2.12 22.46
C ASP A 358 -4.21 1.25 21.90
N ASP A 359 -5.30 1.87 21.41
CA ASP A 359 -6.50 1.22 20.87
C ASP A 359 -6.71 1.60 19.38
N GLU A 360 -6.26 0.72 18.49
CA GLU A 360 -6.35 0.90 17.03
C GLU A 360 -7.79 1.01 16.51
N GLU A 361 -8.76 0.34 17.15
CA GLU A 361 -10.16 0.41 16.74
C GLU A 361 -10.78 1.76 17.10
N SER A 362 -10.38 2.35 18.24
CA SER A 362 -10.75 3.73 18.57
C SER A 362 -10.24 4.73 17.53
N LEU A 363 -9.01 4.52 17.03
CA LEU A 363 -8.40 5.35 15.99
C LEU A 363 -9.11 5.19 14.64
N LYS A 364 -9.45 3.97 14.22
CA LYS A 364 -10.23 3.72 12.99
C LYS A 364 -11.55 4.45 13.00
N LYS A 365 -12.27 4.43 14.13
CA LYS A 365 -13.51 5.20 14.31
C LYS A 365 -13.27 6.70 14.25
N ALA A 366 -12.21 7.18 14.89
CA ALA A 366 -11.88 8.60 14.90
C ALA A 366 -11.49 9.15 13.51
N PHE A 367 -10.86 8.32 12.68
CA PHE A 367 -10.48 8.66 11.31
C PHE A 367 -11.58 8.42 10.27
N ASP A 368 -12.74 7.88 10.64
CA ASP A 368 -13.81 7.64 9.67
C ASP A 368 -14.25 8.93 8.95
N GLY A 369 -14.24 8.88 7.62
CA GLY A 369 -14.66 9.97 6.75
C GLY A 369 -13.72 11.17 6.65
N VAL A 370 -12.49 11.07 7.17
CA VAL A 370 -11.50 12.18 7.06
C VAL A 370 -10.74 12.12 5.74
N SER A 371 -10.37 13.29 5.22
CA SER A 371 -9.59 13.44 3.97
C SER A 371 -8.10 13.57 4.26
N ALA A 372 -7.72 14.07 5.43
CA ALA A 372 -6.32 14.16 5.84
C ALA A 372 -6.16 13.82 7.32
N ILE A 373 -4.96 13.38 7.70
CA ILE A 373 -4.60 13.14 9.10
C ILE A 373 -3.24 13.80 9.36
N PHE A 374 -3.17 14.66 10.37
CA PHE A 374 -1.91 15.04 11.01
C PHE A 374 -1.70 14.15 12.23
N ALA A 375 -0.65 13.34 12.20
CA ALA A 375 -0.33 12.37 13.23
C ALA A 375 0.97 12.73 13.93
N VAL A 376 0.91 12.80 15.26
CA VAL A 376 2.04 13.01 16.16
C VAL A 376 1.91 12.12 17.39
N THR A 377 3.04 11.67 17.89
CA THR A 377 3.22 10.90 19.13
C THR A 377 4.10 11.68 20.10
N ASN A 378 4.12 11.27 21.38
CA ASN A 378 4.86 11.97 22.42
C ASN A 378 5.71 11.02 23.26
N TRP A 379 6.94 10.78 22.82
CA TRP A 379 7.95 10.03 23.57
C TRP A 379 8.19 10.54 25.00
N TRP A 380 8.29 11.86 25.17
CA TRP A 380 8.68 12.50 26.43
C TRP A 380 7.69 12.26 27.56
N GLU A 381 6.40 12.09 27.23
CA GLU A 381 5.37 11.76 28.20
C GLU A 381 5.70 10.46 28.95
N HIS A 382 6.13 9.42 28.24
CA HIS A 382 6.44 8.11 28.83
C HIS A 382 7.68 8.19 29.72
N LEU A 383 8.71 8.92 29.27
CA LEU A 383 9.93 9.15 30.07
C LEU A 383 9.59 9.86 31.38
N PHE A 384 8.78 10.93 31.33
CA PHE A 384 8.38 11.68 32.53
C PHE A 384 7.41 10.90 33.43
N GLN A 385 6.76 9.85 32.92
CA GLN A 385 6.01 8.88 33.71
C GLN A 385 6.90 7.79 34.36
N GLY A 386 8.23 7.91 34.22
CA GLY A 386 9.20 7.04 34.88
C GLY A 386 9.65 5.83 34.06
N LYS A 387 9.32 5.77 32.77
CA LYS A 387 9.85 4.75 31.86
C LYS A 387 11.30 5.04 31.50
N SER A 388 12.04 4.02 31.09
CA SER A 388 13.36 4.20 30.49
C SER A 388 13.28 4.82 29.08
N GLN A 389 14.42 5.26 28.54
CA GLN A 389 14.51 5.78 27.17
C GLN A 389 14.07 4.74 26.13
N GLU A 390 14.46 3.48 26.35
CA GLU A 390 14.13 2.35 25.47
C GLU A 390 12.65 1.99 25.55
N GLU A 391 12.09 1.84 26.76
CA GLU A 391 10.66 1.54 26.93
C GLU A 391 9.78 2.65 26.32
N SER A 392 10.15 3.91 26.52
CA SER A 392 9.46 5.06 25.93
C SER A 392 9.48 5.00 24.40
N GLY A 393 10.61 4.57 23.83
CA GLY A 393 10.78 4.38 22.39
C GLY A 393 9.92 3.25 21.83
N ILE A 394 9.91 2.09 22.49
CA ILE A 394 9.09 0.93 22.09
C ILE A 394 7.60 1.29 22.10
N ILE A 395 7.14 1.99 23.15
CA ILE A 395 5.75 2.43 23.26
C ILE A 395 5.42 3.42 22.15
N GLU A 396 6.28 4.43 21.93
CA GLU A 396 6.04 5.43 20.90
C GLU A 396 5.99 4.83 19.49
N GLU A 397 6.92 3.92 19.17
CA GLU A 397 6.96 3.28 17.86
C GLU A 397 5.69 2.47 17.59
N GLU A 398 5.20 1.71 18.57
CA GLU A 398 3.95 0.96 18.41
C GLU A 398 2.73 1.88 18.31
N GLN A 399 2.68 2.96 19.08
CA GLN A 399 1.63 3.98 18.97
C GLN A 399 1.63 4.65 17.59
N GLY A 400 2.81 4.99 17.07
CA GLY A 400 2.99 5.52 15.72
C GLY A 400 2.49 4.56 14.64
N MET A 401 2.77 3.27 14.79
CA MET A 401 2.30 2.25 13.85
C MET A 401 0.80 1.94 13.98
N LYS A 402 0.19 2.04 15.15
CA LYS A 402 -1.27 1.97 15.31
C LYS A 402 -1.97 3.13 14.60
N LEU A 403 -1.43 4.35 14.73
CA LEU A 403 -1.90 5.51 13.98
C LEU A 403 -1.81 5.28 12.47
N ALA A 404 -0.66 4.78 12.00
CA ALA A 404 -0.45 4.47 10.58
C ALA A 404 -1.39 3.38 10.07
N ARG A 405 -1.60 2.27 10.80
CA ARG A 405 -2.52 1.20 10.41
C ARG A 405 -3.98 1.66 10.38
N ALA A 406 -4.40 2.47 11.35
CA ALA A 406 -5.73 3.07 11.35
C ALA A 406 -5.92 4.04 10.17
N ALA A 407 -4.89 4.84 9.85
CA ALA A 407 -4.88 5.71 8.68
C ALA A 407 -4.95 4.92 7.37
N ALA A 408 -4.17 3.85 7.23
CA ALA A 408 -4.19 2.97 6.05
C ALA A 408 -5.56 2.29 5.86
N ALA A 409 -6.28 1.99 6.94
CA ALA A 409 -7.64 1.46 6.90
C ALA A 409 -8.71 2.53 6.56
N THR A 410 -8.35 3.81 6.56
CA THR A 410 -9.28 4.92 6.31
C THR A 410 -9.47 5.14 4.81
N TYR A 411 -10.58 4.63 4.28
CA TYR A 411 -10.84 4.60 2.84
C TYR A 411 -11.00 5.97 2.15
N THR A 412 -11.30 7.03 2.93
CA THR A 412 -11.43 8.42 2.44
C THR A 412 -10.14 9.22 2.53
N LEU A 413 -9.08 8.64 3.10
CA LEU A 413 -7.83 9.35 3.34
C LEU A 413 -7.15 9.68 2.00
N GLU A 414 -6.86 10.96 1.81
CA GLU A 414 -6.15 11.48 0.64
C GLU A 414 -4.70 11.80 0.97
N HIS A 415 -4.40 12.20 2.21
CA HIS A 415 -3.05 12.60 2.64
C HIS A 415 -2.79 12.24 4.11
N TYR A 416 -1.69 11.54 4.38
CA TYR A 416 -1.20 11.30 5.73
C TYR A 416 0.01 12.22 6.01
N ILE A 417 -0.01 12.98 7.11
CA ILE A 417 1.08 13.87 7.49
C ILE A 417 1.64 13.37 8.81
N TRP A 418 2.86 12.83 8.76
CA TRP A 418 3.52 12.23 9.91
C TRP A 418 4.56 13.18 10.49
N SER A 419 4.38 13.57 11.75
CA SER A 419 5.40 14.30 12.52
C SER A 419 6.51 13.32 12.90
N THR A 420 7.74 13.60 12.46
CA THR A 420 8.87 12.69 12.64
C THR A 420 10.20 13.45 12.80
N THR A 421 11.29 12.71 12.95
CA THR A 421 12.66 13.18 13.15
C THR A 421 13.64 12.26 12.42
N PRO A 422 14.84 12.74 12.06
CA PRO A 422 15.86 11.88 11.46
C PRO A 422 16.36 10.81 12.43
N SER A 423 16.92 9.70 11.90
CA SER A 423 17.58 8.68 12.73
C SER A 423 19.06 8.99 12.92
N ALA A 424 19.45 9.34 14.14
CA ALA A 424 20.85 9.47 14.55
C ALA A 424 21.64 8.18 14.28
N LYS A 425 21.06 7.03 14.63
CA LYS A 425 21.66 5.71 14.43
C LYS A 425 21.98 5.44 12.96
N ARG A 426 21.04 5.71 12.04
CA ARG A 426 21.25 5.47 10.61
C ARG A 426 22.21 6.48 10.00
N MET A 427 22.05 7.78 10.30
CA MET A 427 22.90 8.83 9.76
C MET A 427 24.36 8.68 10.17
N PHE A 428 24.61 8.24 11.40
CA PHE A 428 25.97 8.14 11.94
C PHE A 428 26.48 6.71 12.08
N ASN A 429 25.90 5.75 11.34
CA ASN A 429 26.33 4.35 11.32
C ASN A 429 26.50 3.76 12.74
N GLY A 430 25.55 4.07 13.63
CA GLY A 430 25.53 3.61 15.02
C GLY A 430 26.48 4.32 15.99
N LYS A 431 27.23 5.33 15.54
CA LYS A 431 28.16 6.09 16.41
C LYS A 431 27.46 7.00 17.42
N LEU A 432 26.22 7.38 17.14
CA LEU A 432 25.35 8.15 18.03
C LEU A 432 23.98 7.50 18.03
N LEU A 433 23.39 7.41 19.21
CA LEU A 433 22.00 7.00 19.41
C LEU A 433 21.26 8.16 20.03
N THR A 434 20.04 8.41 19.59
CA THR A 434 19.15 9.39 20.20
C THR A 434 17.76 8.77 20.22
N PRO A 435 17.42 7.99 21.26
CA PRO A 435 16.22 7.17 21.34
C PRO A 435 14.94 7.83 20.84
N HIS A 436 14.59 9.03 21.31
CA HIS A 436 13.34 9.69 20.90
C HIS A 436 13.32 10.00 19.40
N MET A 437 14.49 10.19 18.78
CA MET A 437 14.60 10.43 17.35
C MET A 437 14.60 9.13 16.55
N ASP A 438 15.39 8.14 17.01
CA ASP A 438 15.59 6.87 16.33
C ASP A 438 14.31 6.03 16.28
N TYR A 439 13.58 5.92 17.39
CA TYR A 439 12.30 5.18 17.42
C TYR A 439 11.23 5.85 16.56
N LYS A 440 11.19 7.19 16.56
CA LYS A 440 10.29 7.94 15.69
C LYS A 440 10.60 7.73 14.20
N ALA A 441 11.88 7.72 13.86
CA ALA A 441 12.35 7.43 12.51
C ALA A 441 12.17 5.94 12.11
N ASN A 442 12.03 5.01 13.06
CA ASN A 442 11.67 3.63 12.74
C ASN A 442 10.24 3.54 12.22
N VAL A 443 9.32 4.35 12.75
CA VAL A 443 7.94 4.44 12.22
C VAL A 443 7.96 4.81 10.74
N ASP A 444 8.80 5.75 10.31
CA ASP A 444 8.94 6.09 8.88
C ASP A 444 9.31 4.89 8.02
N ALA A 445 10.33 4.14 8.47
CA ALA A 445 10.82 2.97 7.75
C ALA A 445 9.75 1.88 7.66
N ARG A 446 9.01 1.67 8.75
CA ARG A 446 7.92 0.70 8.83
C ARG A 446 6.70 1.11 8.02
N ILE A 447 6.34 2.40 7.97
CA ILE A 447 5.31 2.88 7.04
C ILE A 447 5.71 2.56 5.59
N LYS A 448 6.97 2.83 5.22
CA LYS A 448 7.48 2.59 3.86
C LYS A 448 7.51 1.09 3.50
N SER A 449 7.85 0.20 4.43
CA SER A 449 7.97 -1.24 4.17
C SER A 449 6.67 -2.02 4.37
N GLU A 450 5.89 -1.71 5.41
CA GLU A 450 4.70 -2.47 5.81
C GLU A 450 3.40 -1.88 5.21
N LEU A 451 3.37 -0.58 4.91
CA LEU A 451 2.19 0.15 4.44
C LEU A 451 2.47 0.99 3.17
N PRO A 452 2.93 0.38 2.06
CA PRO A 452 3.39 1.11 0.87
C PRO A 452 2.33 2.02 0.26
N ASP A 453 1.05 1.64 0.34
CA ASP A 453 -0.06 2.48 -0.12
C ASP A 453 -0.26 3.76 0.71
N LEU A 454 -0.02 3.69 2.02
CA LEU A 454 -0.05 4.85 2.89
C LEU A 454 1.20 5.69 2.68
N ALA A 455 2.37 5.05 2.57
CA ALA A 455 3.64 5.72 2.30
C ALA A 455 3.57 6.58 1.02
N ALA A 456 2.90 6.08 -0.02
CA ALA A 456 2.70 6.77 -1.29
C ALA A 456 1.84 8.05 -1.21
N ILE A 457 1.15 8.28 -0.09
CA ILE A 457 0.39 9.51 0.19
C ILE A 457 0.84 10.19 1.49
N THR A 458 2.02 9.83 2.01
CA THR A 458 2.55 10.37 3.26
C THR A 458 3.52 11.52 3.02
N THR A 459 3.40 12.61 3.78
CA THR A 459 4.46 13.63 3.92
C THR A 459 5.01 13.58 5.33
N TYR A 460 6.34 13.62 5.43
CA TYR A 460 7.07 13.49 6.70
C TYR A 460 7.58 14.87 7.15
N LEU A 461 7.09 15.36 8.28
CA LEU A 461 7.46 16.67 8.80
C LEU A 461 8.54 16.55 9.88
N TYR A 462 9.72 17.10 9.60
CA TYR A 462 10.82 17.22 10.54
C TYR A 462 10.70 18.52 11.33
N PHE A 463 10.47 18.39 12.63
CA PHE A 463 10.41 19.51 13.55
C PHE A 463 11.77 19.73 14.22
N GLY A 464 12.32 20.93 14.07
CA GLY A 464 13.53 21.38 14.76
C GLY A 464 13.26 21.84 16.19
N TYR A 465 14.24 22.53 16.80
CA TYR A 465 14.17 23.06 18.16
C TYR A 465 13.02 24.06 18.38
N TYR A 466 12.34 23.98 19.53
CA TYR A 466 11.21 24.86 19.88
C TYR A 466 11.70 26.02 20.76
N PRO A 467 11.60 27.29 20.32
CA PRO A 467 11.96 28.43 21.16
C PRO A 467 11.13 28.51 22.46
N GLN A 468 9.89 28.00 22.46
CA GLN A 468 9.03 27.87 23.65
C GLN A 468 9.72 27.12 24.80
N ASN A 469 10.65 26.21 24.50
CA ASN A 469 11.37 25.44 25.52
C ASN A 469 12.15 26.34 26.48
N MET A 470 12.60 27.53 26.03
CA MET A 470 13.25 28.49 26.91
C MET A 470 12.28 29.04 27.98
N ALA A 471 10.97 29.11 27.72
CA ALA A 471 10.00 29.63 28.68
C ALA A 471 9.43 28.54 29.61
N PHE A 472 9.17 27.34 29.06
CA PHE A 472 8.36 26.31 29.73
C PHE A 472 9.15 25.07 30.13
N PHE A 473 10.29 24.78 29.50
CA PHE A 473 10.97 23.52 29.72
C PHE A 473 12.13 23.69 30.72
N PRO A 474 12.06 23.11 31.94
CA PRO A 474 13.03 23.40 33.00
C PRO A 474 14.49 23.12 32.63
N LEU A 475 14.74 22.13 31.78
CA LEU A 475 16.09 21.74 31.34
C LEU A 475 16.73 22.80 30.42
N ILE A 476 15.92 23.63 29.76
CA ILE A 476 16.36 24.58 28.73
C ILE A 476 16.18 26.03 29.17
N LYS A 477 15.29 26.27 30.14
CA LYS A 477 14.93 27.61 30.60
C LYS A 477 16.13 28.34 31.23
N PRO A 478 16.43 29.58 30.82
CA PRO A 478 17.37 30.43 31.55
C PRO A 478 16.96 30.63 33.02
N ILE A 479 17.89 30.44 33.94
CA ILE A 479 17.64 30.51 35.39
C ILE A 479 18.31 31.76 35.97
N HIS A 480 17.55 32.55 36.73
CA HIS A 480 18.09 33.72 37.44
C HIS A 480 19.06 33.30 38.56
N HIS A 481 20.27 33.83 38.52
CA HIS A 481 21.28 33.67 39.55
C HIS A 481 21.30 34.91 40.47
N PRO A 482 20.78 34.80 41.71
CA PRO A 482 20.48 35.97 42.55
C PRO A 482 21.72 36.76 42.97
N GLY A 483 22.89 36.12 43.06
CA GLY A 483 24.12 36.77 43.53
C GLY A 483 24.77 37.74 42.53
N ASN A 484 24.52 37.57 41.23
CA ASN A 484 25.12 38.40 40.18
C ASN A 484 24.10 38.99 39.19
N GLY A 485 22.81 38.65 39.35
CA GLY A 485 21.71 39.11 38.51
C GLY A 485 21.71 38.53 37.09
N HIS A 486 22.56 37.54 36.80
CA HIS A 486 22.63 36.91 35.48
C HIS A 486 21.52 35.88 35.33
N TRP A 487 21.13 35.62 34.08
CA TRP A 487 20.23 34.54 33.72
C TRP A 487 21.02 33.50 32.96
N ILE A 488 21.28 32.37 33.60
CA ILE A 488 22.22 31.36 33.10
C ILE A 488 21.42 30.26 32.39
N GLN A 489 21.77 29.99 31.14
CA GLN A 489 21.33 28.81 30.40
C GLN A 489 22.53 27.85 30.27
N ALA A 490 22.48 26.73 30.99
CA ALA A 490 23.56 25.74 31.01
C ALA A 490 23.17 24.50 30.17
N MET A 491 23.90 24.21 29.09
CA MET A 491 23.54 23.17 28.13
C MET A 491 24.76 22.34 27.60
N PRO A 492 24.56 21.03 27.36
CA PRO A 492 25.19 20.02 26.52
C PRO A 492 26.16 20.25 25.40
N THR A 493 26.30 21.48 24.98
CA THR A 493 26.53 21.76 23.59
C THR A 493 27.28 23.05 23.43
N LYS A 494 28.04 23.09 22.35
CA LYS A 494 28.85 24.26 22.05
C LYS A 494 27.96 25.47 21.80
N PRO A 495 28.35 26.66 22.27
CA PRO A 495 27.59 27.88 22.04
C PRO A 495 27.41 28.22 20.56
N ASP A 496 28.32 27.79 19.70
CA ASP A 496 28.30 27.99 18.24
C ASP A 496 27.69 26.80 17.46
N ALA A 497 27.18 25.77 18.16
CA ALA A 497 26.44 24.69 17.53
C ALA A 497 25.14 25.22 16.92
N LYS A 498 24.90 24.92 15.64
CA LYS A 498 23.70 25.36 14.90
C LYS A 498 22.59 24.32 14.97
N VAL A 499 21.38 24.79 15.21
CA VAL A 499 20.17 23.97 15.17
C VAL A 499 19.11 24.59 14.26
N LEU A 500 18.34 23.74 13.58
CA LEU A 500 17.10 24.14 12.92
C LEU A 500 16.08 24.55 14.00
N THR A 501 15.44 25.69 13.84
CA THR A 501 14.41 26.17 14.78
C THR A 501 13.04 26.20 14.13
N SER A 502 12.05 25.61 14.81
CA SER A 502 10.69 25.51 14.30
C SER A 502 9.86 26.78 14.49
N GLY A 503 10.41 27.78 15.19
CA GLY A 503 9.72 29.03 15.50
C GLY A 503 8.47 28.82 16.37
N ASP A 504 7.42 29.59 16.13
CA ASP A 504 6.21 29.54 16.96
C ASP A 504 5.38 28.28 16.70
N MET A 505 5.48 27.29 17.59
CA MET A 505 4.70 26.06 17.59
C MET A 505 3.19 26.26 17.69
N THR A 506 2.69 27.45 18.06
CA THR A 506 1.25 27.74 18.05
C THR A 506 0.70 28.09 16.66
N VAL A 507 1.58 28.30 15.67
CA VAL A 507 1.21 28.71 14.30
C VAL A 507 1.96 27.91 13.23
N ASN A 508 3.28 27.83 13.30
CA ASN A 508 4.13 27.28 12.24
C ASN A 508 3.79 25.83 11.84
N PRO A 509 3.50 24.88 12.76
CA PRO A 509 3.08 23.53 12.37
C PRO A 509 1.87 23.55 11.43
N GLY A 510 0.91 24.43 11.69
CA GLY A 510 -0.29 24.59 10.88
C GLY A 510 -0.04 25.24 9.52
N ILE A 511 0.93 26.16 9.41
CA ILE A 511 1.34 26.74 8.12
C ILE A 511 1.88 25.64 7.19
N TRP A 512 2.77 24.78 7.71
CA TRP A 512 3.32 23.67 6.92
C TRP A 512 2.25 22.65 6.56
N VAL A 513 1.39 22.25 7.50
CA VAL A 513 0.28 21.32 7.20
C VAL A 513 -0.65 21.88 6.13
N ARG A 514 -1.05 23.16 6.23
CA ARG A 514 -1.88 23.82 5.22
C ARG A 514 -1.21 23.77 3.83
N GLN A 515 0.08 24.10 3.75
CA GLN A 515 0.79 24.14 2.47
C GLN A 515 1.10 22.75 1.90
N VAL A 516 1.36 21.75 2.74
CA VAL A 516 1.47 20.34 2.32
C VAL A 516 0.17 19.88 1.68
N LEU A 517 -0.98 20.17 2.30
CA LEU A 517 -2.29 19.80 1.75
C LEU A 517 -2.63 20.57 0.46
N ALA A 518 -2.24 21.84 0.36
CA ALA A 518 -2.44 22.64 -0.85
C ALA A 518 -1.53 22.18 -2.01
N THR A 519 -0.31 21.75 -1.68
CA THR A 519 0.68 21.23 -2.63
C THR A 519 0.28 19.88 -3.20
N GLY A 520 -0.40 19.05 -2.40
CA GLY A 520 -0.96 17.77 -2.84
C GLY A 520 0.11 16.74 -3.21
N ASP A 521 -0.02 16.15 -4.39
CA ASP A 521 0.78 15.02 -4.86
C ASP A 521 2.29 15.30 -4.94
N ARG A 522 2.69 16.54 -5.17
CA ARG A 522 4.10 16.96 -5.13
C ARG A 522 4.75 16.76 -3.75
N ALA A 523 3.97 16.74 -2.66
CA ALA A 523 4.47 16.51 -1.32
C ALA A 523 4.48 15.02 -0.91
N TYR A 524 3.90 14.13 -1.73
CA TYR A 524 3.80 12.71 -1.40
C TYR A 524 5.17 12.02 -1.40
N GLY A 525 5.41 11.23 -0.37
CA GLY A 525 6.68 10.53 -0.13
C GLY A 525 7.84 11.43 0.28
N LYS A 526 7.62 12.75 0.43
CA LYS A 526 8.67 13.74 0.72
C LYS A 526 8.81 14.05 2.22
N TYR A 527 10.01 14.46 2.59
CA TYR A 527 10.31 15.08 3.88
C TYR A 527 10.25 16.60 3.78
N ALA A 528 9.81 17.30 4.82
CA ALA A 528 9.89 18.75 4.89
C ALA A 528 10.35 19.21 6.28
N ASN A 529 11.34 20.11 6.30
CA ASN A 529 11.76 20.75 7.54
C ASN A 529 10.75 21.85 7.90
N VAL A 530 10.14 21.74 9.08
CA VAL A 530 9.27 22.78 9.66
C VAL A 530 10.13 23.84 10.32
N ALA A 531 10.95 24.52 9.53
CA ALA A 531 11.91 25.53 9.98
C ALA A 531 12.34 26.42 8.81
N LEU A 532 12.59 27.71 9.10
CA LEU A 532 13.25 28.64 8.17
C LEU A 532 14.60 29.15 8.70
N GLU A 533 14.86 28.99 9.99
CA GLU A 533 16.01 29.57 10.67
C GLU A 533 16.95 28.46 11.17
N LYS A 534 18.25 28.65 10.93
CA LYS A 534 19.35 27.87 11.51
C LYS A 534 20.11 28.83 12.44
N LEU A 535 20.02 28.62 13.75
CA LEU A 535 20.56 29.51 14.78
C LEU A 535 21.53 28.79 15.69
N THR A 536 22.54 29.50 16.18
CA THR A 536 23.41 29.04 17.26
C THR A 536 22.76 29.26 18.63
N PHE A 537 23.15 28.46 19.63
CA PHE A 537 22.68 28.69 21.00
C PHE A 537 23.10 30.05 21.56
N ARG A 538 24.26 30.55 21.15
CA ARG A 538 24.72 31.91 21.50
C ARG A 538 23.79 32.98 20.93
N GLU A 539 23.48 32.93 19.63
CA GLU A 539 22.55 33.88 19.00
C GLU A 539 21.17 33.85 19.66
N MET A 540 20.66 32.65 19.99
CA MET A 540 19.40 32.50 20.72
C MET A 540 19.44 33.17 22.10
N MET A 541 20.52 32.99 22.86
CA MET A 541 20.67 33.62 24.19
C MET A 541 20.88 35.14 24.12
N ASP A 542 21.60 35.62 23.11
CA ASP A 542 21.83 37.04 22.86
C ASP A 542 20.51 37.74 22.49
N MET A 543 19.73 37.15 21.57
CA MET A 543 18.39 37.63 21.23
C MET A 543 17.44 37.60 22.43
N TRP A 544 17.48 36.53 23.23
CA TRP A 544 16.69 36.45 24.45
C TRP A 544 17.03 37.58 25.43
N SER A 545 18.32 37.91 25.57
CA SER A 545 18.78 38.99 26.44
C SER A 545 18.31 40.35 25.95
N GLU A 546 18.41 40.60 24.64
CA GLU A 546 17.94 41.83 24.00
C GLU A 546 16.43 42.02 24.22
N ILE A 547 15.64 40.98 23.94
CA ILE A 547 14.16 41.04 24.00
C ILE A 547 13.69 41.22 25.44
N THR A 548 14.27 40.48 26.39
CA THR A 548 13.83 40.50 27.79
C THR A 548 14.41 41.66 28.59
N GLY A 549 15.52 42.25 28.13
CA GLY A 549 16.31 43.24 28.88
C GLY A 549 17.12 42.62 30.03
N LYS A 550 17.25 41.29 30.07
CA LYS A 550 17.95 40.56 31.13
C LYS A 550 19.33 40.16 30.67
N LYS A 551 20.29 40.13 31.59
CA LYS A 551 21.66 39.73 31.28
C LYS A 551 21.77 38.21 31.18
N GLY A 552 21.60 37.69 29.98
CA GLY A 552 21.76 36.27 29.67
C GLY A 552 23.22 35.83 29.61
N VAL A 553 23.48 34.62 30.08
CA VAL A 553 24.78 33.94 29.96
C VAL A 553 24.53 32.51 29.50
N PHE A 554 25.08 32.15 28.34
CA PHE A 554 25.12 30.76 27.91
C PHE A 554 26.37 30.08 28.45
N MET A 555 26.21 28.90 29.04
CA MET A 555 27.29 28.09 29.58
C MET A 555 27.25 26.68 29.01
N GLU A 556 28.33 26.29 28.32
CA GLU A 556 28.52 24.91 27.89
C GLU A 556 28.78 24.01 29.10
N THR A 557 28.17 22.83 29.11
CA THR A 557 28.43 21.76 30.09
C THR A 557 28.59 20.41 29.39
N THR A 558 28.93 19.37 30.13
CA THR A 558 29.06 18.00 29.60
C THR A 558 27.73 17.25 29.69
N ILE A 559 27.53 16.28 28.81
CA ILE A 559 26.36 15.37 28.88
C ILE A 559 26.33 14.66 30.24
N ASP A 560 27.48 14.26 30.78
CA ASP A 560 27.56 13.58 32.09
C ASP A 560 27.07 14.47 33.23
N ALA A 561 27.52 15.73 33.29
CA ALA A 561 27.08 16.68 34.31
C ALA A 561 25.59 16.99 34.18
N TRP A 562 25.07 17.09 32.96
CA TRP A 562 23.65 17.33 32.74
C TRP A 562 22.77 16.13 33.03
N THR A 563 23.28 14.92 32.74
CA THR A 563 22.64 13.65 33.11
C THR A 563 22.60 13.49 34.63
N GLN A 564 23.65 13.89 35.34
CA GLN A 564 23.64 13.89 36.81
C GLN A 564 22.59 14.87 37.37
N LEU A 565 22.40 16.02 36.72
CA LEU A 565 21.45 17.03 37.16
C LEU A 565 19.98 16.68 36.85
N TRP A 566 19.71 16.15 35.65
CA TRP A 566 18.35 15.96 35.13
C TRP A 566 17.97 14.50 34.85
N GLY A 567 18.84 13.56 35.19
CA GLY A 567 18.63 12.14 34.96
C GLY A 567 18.52 11.78 33.47
N PRO A 568 17.73 10.75 33.13
CA PRO A 568 17.55 10.28 31.75
C PRO A 568 17.10 11.35 30.75
N ALA A 569 16.30 12.33 31.18
CA ALA A 569 15.87 13.43 30.31
C ALA A 569 17.03 14.35 29.90
N GLY A 570 17.97 14.60 30.83
CA GLY A 570 19.20 15.34 30.54
C GLY A 570 20.10 14.59 29.58
N ASN A 571 20.22 13.27 29.75
CA ASN A 571 20.98 12.41 28.84
C ASN A 571 20.41 12.47 27.41
N GLU A 572 19.10 12.27 27.27
CA GLU A 572 18.41 12.26 25.97
C GLU A 572 18.60 13.59 25.22
N LEU A 573 18.38 14.73 25.89
CA LEU A 573 18.60 16.04 25.27
C LEU A 573 20.07 16.28 24.94
N GLY A 574 21.00 15.84 25.80
CA GLY A 574 22.43 15.93 25.52
C GLY A 574 22.80 15.20 24.23
N LEU A 575 22.26 14.00 24.02
CA LEU A 575 22.43 13.23 22.78
C LEU A 575 21.82 13.96 21.57
N GLN A 576 20.64 14.56 21.72
CA GLN A 576 20.01 15.37 20.67
C GLN A 576 20.86 16.56 20.25
N PHE A 577 21.46 17.29 21.21
CA PHE A 577 22.32 18.42 20.86
C PHE A 577 23.62 17.94 20.21
N LYS A 578 24.16 16.80 20.64
CA LYS A 578 25.28 16.17 19.96
C LYS A 578 24.96 15.76 18.53
N PHE A 579 23.74 15.28 18.28
CA PHE A 579 23.23 15.03 16.93
C PHE A 579 23.26 16.32 16.11
N GLY A 580 22.71 17.42 16.63
CA GLY A 580 22.71 18.72 15.96
C GLY A 580 24.11 19.22 15.59
N GLU A 581 25.08 19.09 16.50
CA GLU A 581 26.49 19.42 16.24
C GLU A 581 27.11 18.61 15.08
N MET A 582 26.68 17.37 14.92
CA MET A 582 27.18 16.47 13.88
C MET A 582 26.46 16.63 12.53
N CYS A 583 25.37 17.39 12.51
CA CYS A 583 24.54 17.64 11.34
C CYS A 583 24.79 19.01 10.67
N ASP A 584 25.86 19.75 11.00
CA ASP A 584 26.23 20.98 10.28
C ASP A 584 27.31 20.70 9.22
N PRO A 585 27.06 20.93 7.91
CA PRO A 585 25.83 21.47 7.32
C PRO A 585 24.70 20.43 7.25
N TRP A 586 23.47 20.91 7.47
CA TRP A 586 22.27 20.07 7.36
C TRP A 586 22.05 19.73 5.88
N GLU A 587 22.23 18.46 5.51
CA GLU A 587 22.13 17.99 4.12
C GLU A 587 20.72 18.14 3.56
N GLU A 588 20.66 18.59 2.30
CA GLU A 588 19.44 18.66 1.50
C GLU A 588 19.51 17.54 0.47
N THR A 589 18.67 16.51 0.64
CA THR A 589 18.58 15.38 -0.30
C THR A 589 17.35 15.54 -1.20
N GLU A 590 17.31 14.81 -2.31
CA GLU A 590 16.15 14.78 -3.21
C GLU A 590 14.87 14.23 -2.54
N GLU A 591 15.00 13.64 -1.35
CA GLU A 591 13.86 13.18 -0.55
C GLU A 591 13.11 14.34 0.12
N PHE A 592 13.72 15.54 0.20
CA PHE A 592 13.08 16.71 0.77
C PHE A 592 12.30 17.53 -0.26
N ILE A 593 11.26 18.20 0.22
CA ILE A 593 10.57 19.30 -0.48
C ILE A 593 10.88 20.60 0.28
N SER A 594 11.36 21.60 -0.45
CA SER A 594 11.76 22.90 0.11
C SER A 594 10.54 23.73 0.55
N PRO A 595 10.71 24.68 1.50
CA PRO A 595 9.68 25.66 1.82
C PRO A 595 9.16 26.42 0.59
N GLU A 596 10.04 26.72 -0.37
CA GLU A 596 9.71 27.40 -1.63
C GLU A 596 8.82 26.53 -2.53
N GLU A 597 9.13 25.24 -2.67
CA GLU A 597 8.32 24.29 -3.46
C GLU A 597 6.94 24.02 -2.83
N LEU A 598 6.87 24.07 -1.49
CA LEU A 598 5.62 24.03 -0.72
C LEU A 598 4.84 25.35 -0.81
N GLY A 599 5.43 26.45 -1.27
CA GLY A 599 4.78 27.76 -1.28
C GLY A 599 4.61 28.37 0.11
N ILE A 600 5.56 28.14 1.02
CA ILE A 600 5.57 28.76 2.36
C ILE A 600 5.81 30.26 2.22
N ASP A 601 4.84 31.07 2.65
CA ASP A 601 5.02 32.52 2.78
C ASP A 601 5.82 32.83 4.05
N ARG A 602 7.04 33.34 3.85
CA ARG A 602 7.97 33.69 4.93
C ARG A 602 7.41 34.77 5.88
N ASN A 603 6.46 35.59 5.44
CA ASN A 603 5.84 36.61 6.27
C ASN A 603 4.83 36.05 7.29
N GLU A 604 4.29 34.86 7.04
CA GLU A 604 3.39 34.20 7.98
C GLU A 604 4.15 33.42 9.06
N VAL A 605 5.40 33.03 8.78
CA VAL A 605 6.22 32.22 9.68
C VAL A 605 6.75 33.07 10.82
N VAL A 606 6.46 32.68 12.05
CA VAL A 606 6.97 33.36 13.24
C VAL A 606 8.28 32.69 13.67
N GLY A 607 9.39 33.39 13.49
CA GLY A 607 10.73 32.91 13.87
C GLY A 607 11.01 32.95 15.38
N PHE A 608 12.27 32.71 15.75
CA PHE A 608 12.73 32.71 17.14
C PHE A 608 12.40 34.02 17.87
N ARG A 609 12.76 35.16 17.27
CA ARG A 609 12.53 36.49 17.87
C ARG A 609 11.06 36.73 18.21
N GLY A 610 10.17 36.56 17.23
CA GLY A 610 8.73 36.75 17.44
C GLY A 610 8.17 35.80 18.51
N THR A 611 8.68 34.58 18.58
CA THR A 611 8.29 33.62 19.62
C THR A 611 8.71 34.10 21.02
N ILE A 612 9.96 34.55 21.20
CA ILE A 612 10.45 35.04 22.49
C ILE A 612 9.77 36.36 22.89
N GLU A 613 9.48 37.25 21.94
CA GLU A 613 8.70 38.48 22.17
C GLU A 613 7.31 38.16 22.74
N GLY A 614 6.60 37.20 22.13
CA GLY A 614 5.30 36.75 22.63
C GLY A 614 5.35 36.12 24.02
N LEU A 615 6.49 35.53 24.39
CA LEU A 615 6.72 34.88 25.68
C LEU A 615 7.43 35.78 26.70
N LYS A 616 7.70 37.05 26.39
CA LYS A 616 8.49 37.93 27.25
C LYS A 616 7.97 38.01 28.69
N HIS A 617 6.66 37.95 28.87
CA HIS A 617 5.98 37.98 30.17
C HIS A 617 6.18 36.72 31.04
N MET A 618 6.66 35.63 30.46
CA MET A 618 6.90 34.33 31.13
C MET A 618 8.31 34.21 31.74
N PHE A 619 9.20 35.11 31.38
CA PHE A 619 10.57 35.18 31.89
C PHE A 619 10.60 36.16 33.05
#